data_AF-A0A740W162-F1
#
_entry.id   AF-A0A740W162-F1
#
_cell.length_a   1.000
_cell.length_b   1.000
_cell.length_c   1.000
_cell.angle_alpha   90.00
_cell.angle_beta   90.00
_cell.angle_gamma   90.00
#
_symmetry.space_group_name_H-M   'P 1'
#
loop_
_entity.id
_entity.type
_entity.pdbx_description
1 polymer ?
#
loop_
_entity_poly.entity_id
_entity_poly.type
_entity_poly.pdbx_seq_one_letter_code
_entity_poly.pdbx_strand_id
1 'polypeptide(L)'
;MTDITANVVVSNPRPIFTESRSFKAVANGKIYIGQIDTDPVNPANQIPVYIENEDGSHVQITQPLIINAAGKIVYNGQLVKIVTVQGHSMAIYDANGSQVDYIANVLKYDPDQYSIEADKKFKYSVKLSDYPTLQDAASAAVDGLLIDRDYNFYGGETVDFGGKVLTIECKAKFIG
;
A
#
# COMPACT_ATOMS: atom_id res chain seq x y z
N MET A 1 23.50 27.51 13.65
CA MET A 1 22.22 27.10 13.02
C MET A 1 22.30 25.59 12.94
N THR A 2 21.39 24.86 13.58
CA THR A 2 21.33 23.40 13.46
C THR A 2 20.80 23.06 12.07
N ASP A 3 21.54 22.27 11.30
CA ASP A 3 21.06 21.75 10.03
C ASP A 3 19.79 20.92 10.25
N ILE A 4 18.76 21.22 9.47
CA ILE A 4 17.50 20.48 9.46
C ILE A 4 17.44 19.61 8.21
N THR A 5 17.18 18.32 8.39
CA THR A 5 16.85 17.42 7.28
C THR A 5 15.34 17.45 7.06
N ALA A 6 14.88 18.28 6.12
CA ALA A 6 13.46 18.39 5.77
C ALA A 6 13.06 17.29 4.77
N ASN A 7 12.37 16.24 5.25
CA ASN A 7 12.03 15.06 4.46
C ASN A 7 10.55 14.98 4.02
N VAL A 8 9.70 15.90 4.47
CA VAL A 8 8.26 15.88 4.18
C VAL A 8 7.86 17.17 3.48
N VAL A 9 7.37 17.04 2.25
CA VAL A 9 6.85 18.15 1.45
C VAL A 9 5.40 18.41 1.84
N VAL A 10 5.04 19.68 2.03
CA VAL A 10 3.64 20.09 2.17
C VAL A 10 2.94 19.88 0.82
N SER A 11 1.96 18.97 0.79
CA SER A 11 1.21 18.62 -0.43
C SER A 11 -0.29 18.56 -0.17
N ASN A 12 -1.08 18.53 -1.25
CA ASN A 12 -2.51 18.21 -1.16
C ASN A 12 -2.73 16.80 -1.70
N PRO A 13 -2.92 15.79 -0.84
CA PRO A 13 -3.00 14.39 -1.26
C PRO A 13 -4.35 14.02 -1.88
N ARG A 14 -5.37 14.89 -1.82
CA ARG A 14 -6.70 14.56 -2.38
C ARG A 14 -6.68 14.72 -3.91
N PRO A 15 -6.97 13.65 -4.67
CA PRO A 15 -6.94 13.69 -6.12
C PRO A 15 -8.04 14.61 -6.67
N ILE A 16 -7.78 15.16 -7.85
CA ILE A 16 -8.73 15.94 -8.65
C ILE A 16 -8.74 15.35 -10.06
N PHE A 17 -9.93 15.15 -10.61
CA PHE A 17 -10.17 14.59 -11.92
C PHE A 17 -10.63 15.71 -12.87
N THR A 18 -9.84 15.94 -13.92
CA THR A 18 -10.09 16.96 -14.95
C THR A 18 -10.28 16.34 -16.31
N GLU A 19 -11.01 17.02 -17.19
CA GLU A 19 -11.25 16.63 -18.57
C GLU A 19 -9.96 16.60 -19.40
N SER A 20 -9.89 15.68 -20.37
CA SER A 20 -8.70 15.50 -21.21
C SER A 20 -8.57 16.52 -22.35
N ARG A 21 -9.67 17.19 -22.70
CA ARG A 21 -9.74 18.12 -23.85
C ARG A 21 -9.82 19.60 -23.46
N SER A 22 -10.10 19.89 -22.20
CA SER A 22 -10.21 21.27 -21.70
C SER A 22 -9.92 21.30 -20.21
N PHE A 23 -9.38 22.41 -19.69
CA PHE A 23 -9.09 22.54 -18.26
C PHE A 23 -10.37 22.76 -17.45
N LYS A 24 -11.11 21.68 -17.21
CA LYS A 24 -12.39 21.64 -16.48
C LYS A 24 -12.42 20.41 -15.58
N ALA A 25 -13.14 20.50 -14.47
CA ALA A 25 -13.48 19.32 -13.68
C ALA A 25 -14.36 18.37 -14.51
N VAL A 26 -14.19 17.06 -14.32
CA VAL A 26 -15.10 16.03 -14.86
C VAL A 26 -16.38 16.02 -14.01
N ALA A 27 -17.10 17.13 -14.01
CA ALA A 27 -18.27 17.33 -13.16
C ALA A 27 -19.38 16.32 -13.50
N ASN A 28 -19.94 15.66 -12.47
CA ASN A 28 -20.87 14.53 -12.61
C ASN A 28 -20.28 13.35 -13.41
N GLY A 29 -18.95 13.27 -13.49
CA GLY A 29 -18.23 12.17 -14.07
C GLY A 29 -18.37 10.88 -13.26
N LYS A 30 -18.00 9.78 -13.91
CA LYS A 30 -18.05 8.43 -13.38
C LYS A 30 -16.67 7.80 -13.44
N ILE A 31 -16.27 7.16 -12.35
CA ILE A 31 -15.04 6.35 -12.30
C ILE A 31 -15.43 4.90 -12.07
N TYR A 32 -14.87 4.02 -12.89
CA TYR A 32 -14.97 2.57 -12.75
C TYR A 32 -13.60 1.99 -12.41
N ILE A 33 -13.58 1.02 -11.52
CA ILE A 33 -12.41 0.38 -10.92
C ILE A 33 -12.53 -1.13 -11.09
N GLY A 34 -11.53 -1.76 -11.67
CA GLY A 34 -11.58 -3.18 -12.00
C GLY A 34 -10.25 -3.91 -11.92
N GLN A 35 -10.25 -5.15 -12.38
CA GLN A 35 -9.06 -5.97 -12.48
C GLN A 35 -8.05 -5.32 -13.44
N ILE A 36 -6.76 -5.43 -13.13
CA ILE A 36 -5.68 -4.92 -13.98
C ILE A 36 -5.82 -5.43 -15.41
N ASP A 37 -5.53 -4.56 -16.37
CA ASP A 37 -5.54 -4.85 -17.81
C ASP A 37 -6.93 -5.29 -18.36
N THR A 38 -8.02 -4.96 -17.64
CA THR A 38 -9.40 -5.22 -18.07
C THR A 38 -10.27 -3.97 -18.11
N ASP A 39 -11.37 -4.01 -18.87
CA ASP A 39 -12.38 -2.96 -18.92
C ASP A 39 -13.28 -2.98 -17.66
N PRO A 40 -13.18 -1.99 -16.76
CA PRO A 40 -13.91 -1.97 -15.50
C PRO A 40 -15.37 -1.52 -15.65
N VAL A 41 -15.81 -1.08 -16.84
CA VAL A 41 -17.23 -0.78 -17.10
C VAL A 41 -18.06 -2.07 -17.08
N ASN A 42 -17.47 -3.19 -17.49
CA ASN A 42 -18.08 -4.51 -17.34
C ASN A 42 -18.11 -4.91 -15.85
N PRO A 43 -19.29 -5.13 -15.23
CA PRO A 43 -19.40 -5.52 -13.83
C PRO A 43 -18.63 -6.80 -13.46
N ALA A 44 -18.45 -7.73 -14.42
CA ALA A 44 -17.68 -8.95 -14.18
C ALA A 44 -16.19 -8.68 -13.91
N ASN A 45 -15.69 -7.53 -14.38
CA ASN A 45 -14.31 -7.11 -14.19
C ASN A 45 -14.15 -6.15 -13.00
N GLN A 46 -15.25 -5.70 -12.39
CA GLN A 46 -15.19 -4.77 -11.26
C GLN A 46 -14.67 -5.46 -10.01
N ILE A 47 -13.93 -4.70 -9.22
CA ILE A 47 -13.48 -5.13 -7.90
C ILE A 47 -14.19 -4.31 -6.80
N PRO A 48 -14.24 -4.82 -5.57
CA PRO A 48 -14.74 -4.06 -4.44
C PRO A 48 -13.97 -2.75 -4.24
N VAL A 49 -14.73 -1.67 -3.98
CA VAL A 49 -14.21 -0.36 -3.62
C VAL A 49 -14.76 0.03 -2.25
N TYR A 50 -13.93 0.65 -1.43
CA TYR A 50 -14.27 1.00 -0.05
C TYR A 50 -14.03 2.47 0.21
N ILE A 51 -14.93 3.09 0.98
CA ILE A 51 -14.63 4.33 1.68
C ILE A 51 -13.74 3.97 2.87
N GLU A 52 -12.61 4.66 3.00
CA GLU A 52 -11.80 4.65 4.22
C GLU A 52 -12.15 5.88 5.05
N ASN A 53 -12.70 5.66 6.24
CA ASN A 53 -13.04 6.70 7.20
C ASN A 53 -11.79 7.17 7.96
N GLU A 54 -11.89 8.33 8.61
CA GLU A 54 -10.78 8.89 9.40
C GLU A 54 -10.36 8.02 10.59
N ASP A 55 -11.25 7.14 11.08
CA ASP A 55 -10.96 6.16 12.14
C ASP A 55 -10.29 4.87 11.60
N GLY A 56 -10.06 4.79 10.29
CA GLY A 56 -9.46 3.64 9.61
C GLY A 56 -10.45 2.51 9.28
N SER A 57 -11.74 2.66 9.59
CA SER A 57 -12.76 1.69 9.19
C SER A 57 -13.10 1.77 7.70
N HIS A 58 -13.54 0.64 7.12
CA HIS A 58 -13.86 0.53 5.70
C HIS A 58 -15.33 0.20 5.46
N VAL A 59 -15.96 0.94 4.54
CA VAL A 59 -17.34 0.69 4.10
C VAL A 59 -17.35 0.45 2.60
N GLN A 60 -17.78 -0.74 2.18
CA GLN A 60 -17.90 -1.06 0.75
C GLN A 60 -19.04 -0.26 0.13
N ILE A 61 -18.80 0.30 -1.06
CA ILE A 61 -19.81 1.01 -1.84
C ILE A 61 -19.94 0.45 -3.26
N THR A 62 -21.02 0.85 -3.93
CA THR A 62 -21.28 0.48 -5.32
C THR A 62 -20.53 1.38 -6.29
N GLN A 63 -20.20 0.82 -7.45
CA GLN A 63 -19.67 1.58 -8.58
C GLN A 63 -20.79 2.03 -9.54
N PRO A 64 -20.58 3.08 -10.36
CA PRO A 64 -19.37 3.93 -10.44
C PRO A 64 -19.21 4.89 -9.26
N LEU A 65 -17.97 5.33 -9.03
CA LEU A 65 -17.68 6.45 -8.14
C LEU A 65 -18.09 7.75 -8.82
N ILE A 66 -18.62 8.69 -8.04
CA ILE A 66 -19.17 9.95 -8.58
C ILE A 66 -18.20 11.10 -8.33
N ILE A 67 -17.99 11.92 -9.37
CA ILE A 67 -17.15 13.12 -9.33
C ILE A 67 -18.04 14.36 -9.22
N ASN A 68 -17.78 15.22 -8.23
CA ASN A 68 -18.53 16.47 -8.06
C ASN A 68 -18.02 17.60 -8.97
N ALA A 69 -18.65 18.77 -8.90
CA ALA A 69 -18.28 19.95 -9.69
C ALA A 69 -16.85 20.48 -9.42
N ALA A 70 -16.22 20.09 -8.30
CA ALA A 70 -14.83 20.43 -7.99
C ALA A 70 -13.83 19.38 -8.52
N GLY A 71 -14.29 18.36 -9.25
CA GLY A 71 -13.45 17.28 -9.75
C GLY A 71 -13.03 16.28 -8.68
N LYS A 72 -13.75 16.20 -7.55
CA LYS A 72 -13.40 15.30 -6.43
C LYS A 72 -14.43 14.19 -6.27
N ILE A 73 -13.98 13.03 -5.81
CA ILE A 73 -14.87 11.90 -5.52
C ILE A 73 -15.77 12.25 -4.34
N VAL A 74 -17.07 11.99 -4.50
CA VAL A 74 -18.07 12.17 -3.46
C VAL A 74 -18.94 10.93 -3.29
N TYR A 75 -19.39 10.71 -2.06
CA TYR A 75 -20.44 9.75 -1.73
C TYR A 75 -21.44 10.42 -0.80
N ASN A 76 -22.74 10.35 -1.11
CA ASN A 76 -23.80 11.07 -0.39
C ASN A 76 -23.50 12.56 -0.15
N GLY A 77 -22.87 13.22 -1.12
CA GLY A 77 -22.51 14.65 -1.07
C GLY A 77 -21.26 14.99 -0.26
N GLN A 78 -20.62 14.01 0.39
CA GLN A 78 -19.41 14.20 1.16
C GLN A 78 -18.16 13.78 0.38
N LEU A 79 -17.05 14.48 0.60
CA LEU A 79 -15.75 14.09 0.07
C LEU A 79 -15.27 12.82 0.78
N VAL A 80 -14.93 11.80 0.00
CA VAL A 80 -14.50 10.50 0.55
C VAL A 80 -13.14 10.10 0.02
N LYS A 81 -12.40 9.32 0.82
CA LYS A 81 -11.21 8.60 0.37
C LYS A 81 -11.66 7.21 -0.07
N ILE A 82 -11.36 6.85 -1.33
CA ILE A 82 -11.64 5.51 -1.85
C ILE A 82 -10.36 4.69 -1.89
N VAL A 83 -10.45 3.44 -1.44
CA VAL A 83 -9.35 2.47 -1.43
C VAL A 83 -9.77 1.12 -2.00
N THR A 84 -8.78 0.35 -2.44
CA THR A 84 -8.91 -1.01 -2.98
C THR A 84 -7.84 -1.90 -2.34
N VAL A 85 -8.12 -3.19 -2.18
CA VAL A 85 -7.17 -4.15 -1.57
C VAL A 85 -5.99 -4.47 -2.48
N GLN A 86 -6.18 -4.41 -3.79
CA GLN A 86 -5.22 -4.79 -4.80
C GLN A 86 -5.05 -3.68 -5.84
N GLY A 87 -3.99 -3.77 -6.66
CA GLY A 87 -3.85 -2.93 -7.85
C GLY A 87 -5.03 -3.11 -8.80
N HIS A 88 -5.36 -2.04 -9.53
CA HIS A 88 -6.59 -1.98 -10.31
C HIS A 88 -6.41 -1.25 -11.64
N SER A 89 -7.33 -1.52 -12.58
CA SER A 89 -7.59 -0.65 -13.72
C SER A 89 -8.56 0.47 -13.32
N MET A 90 -8.49 1.61 -14.01
CA MET A 90 -9.37 2.74 -13.79
C MET A 90 -9.85 3.30 -15.13
N ALA A 91 -11.16 3.48 -15.29
CA ALA A 91 -11.75 4.17 -16.44
C ALA A 91 -12.59 5.35 -15.96
N ILE A 92 -12.36 6.52 -16.56
CA ILE A 92 -13.03 7.77 -16.20
C ILE A 92 -13.89 8.22 -17.38
N TYR A 93 -15.14 8.55 -17.11
CA TYR A 93 -16.10 9.05 -18.09
C TYR A 93 -16.69 10.39 -17.64
N ASP A 94 -16.92 11.27 -18.60
CA ASP A 94 -17.60 12.54 -18.37
C ASP A 94 -19.12 12.35 -18.16
N ALA A 95 -19.82 13.45 -17.87
CA ALA A 95 -21.28 13.44 -17.69
C ALA A 95 -22.06 12.99 -18.95
N ASN A 96 -21.45 13.08 -20.13
CA ASN A 96 -22.05 12.68 -21.41
C ASN A 96 -21.73 11.22 -21.77
N GLY A 97 -20.94 10.51 -20.96
CA GLY A 97 -20.48 9.15 -21.24
C GLY A 97 -19.30 9.07 -22.21
N SER A 98 -18.62 10.18 -22.50
CA SER A 98 -17.36 10.16 -23.24
C SER A 98 -16.22 9.74 -22.32
N GLN A 99 -15.35 8.84 -22.80
CA GLN A 99 -14.18 8.42 -22.04
C GLN A 99 -13.21 9.59 -21.92
N VAL A 100 -12.89 9.95 -20.68
CA VAL A 100 -11.88 10.96 -20.33
C VAL A 100 -10.50 10.30 -20.32
N ASP A 101 -10.36 9.19 -19.60
CA ASP A 101 -9.09 8.47 -19.48
C ASP A 101 -9.30 6.98 -19.18
N TYR A 102 -8.28 6.17 -19.46
CA TYR A 102 -8.20 4.76 -19.11
C TYR A 102 -6.77 4.39 -18.71
N ILE A 103 -6.65 3.85 -17.50
CA ILE A 103 -5.39 3.38 -16.93
C ILE A 103 -5.52 1.88 -16.67
N ALA A 104 -4.79 1.07 -17.43
CA ALA A 104 -4.87 -0.39 -17.34
C ALA A 104 -4.35 -0.95 -15.99
N ASN A 105 -3.35 -0.30 -15.40
CA ASN A 105 -2.79 -0.66 -14.10
C ASN A 105 -2.26 0.60 -13.39
N VAL A 106 -2.96 1.05 -12.36
CA VAL A 106 -2.58 2.26 -11.62
C VAL A 106 -1.24 2.10 -10.88
N LEU A 107 -0.91 0.91 -10.37
CA LEU A 107 0.33 0.67 -9.63
C LEU A 107 1.59 0.80 -10.51
N LYS A 108 1.49 0.67 -11.84
CA LYS A 108 2.62 0.96 -12.74
C LYS A 108 3.06 2.42 -12.70
N TYR A 109 2.19 3.31 -12.21
CA TYR A 109 2.43 4.73 -12.09
C TYR A 109 2.65 5.18 -10.63
N ASP A 110 2.53 4.26 -9.67
CA ASP A 110 2.80 4.53 -8.25
C ASP A 110 4.33 4.51 -8.01
N PRO A 111 4.93 5.60 -7.46
CA PRO A 111 6.37 5.71 -7.25
C PRO A 111 6.97 4.76 -6.20
N ASP A 112 6.20 3.81 -5.66
CA ASP A 112 6.66 2.85 -4.65
C ASP A 112 7.68 1.80 -5.16
N GLN A 113 8.43 2.13 -6.22
CA GLN A 113 9.69 1.48 -6.60
C GLN A 113 10.73 1.50 -5.46
N TYR A 114 10.56 2.37 -4.47
CA TYR A 114 11.41 2.40 -3.28
C TYR A 114 11.35 1.10 -2.47
N SER A 115 10.19 0.46 -2.36
CA SER A 115 10.06 -0.85 -1.70
C SER A 115 10.87 -1.91 -2.44
N ILE A 116 10.74 -1.97 -3.78
CA ILE A 116 11.45 -2.92 -4.66
C ILE A 116 12.97 -2.70 -4.63
N GLU A 117 13.44 -1.44 -4.57
CA GLU A 117 14.86 -1.14 -4.47
C GLU A 117 15.44 -1.34 -3.07
N ALA A 118 14.69 -0.99 -2.02
CA ALA A 118 15.06 -1.25 -0.63
C ALA A 118 15.20 -2.76 -0.41
N ASP A 119 14.25 -3.53 -0.92
CA ASP A 119 14.25 -4.99 -0.89
C ASP A 119 15.50 -5.60 -1.56
N LYS A 120 16.04 -4.95 -2.60
CA LYS A 120 17.28 -5.40 -3.27
C LYS A 120 18.55 -4.93 -2.57
N LYS A 121 18.52 -3.82 -1.84
CA LYS A 121 19.71 -3.14 -1.29
C LYS A 121 19.95 -3.44 0.18
N PHE A 122 18.94 -3.80 0.96
CA PHE A 122 19.11 -4.13 2.37
C PHE A 122 19.30 -5.64 2.55
N LYS A 123 20.43 -6.01 3.16
CA LYS A 123 20.63 -7.37 3.68
C LYS A 123 19.53 -7.63 4.70
N TYR A 124 18.60 -8.54 4.42
CA TYR A 124 17.47 -8.87 5.29
C TYR A 124 17.95 -9.56 6.57
N SER A 125 18.42 -8.74 7.51
CA SER A 125 18.86 -9.16 8.83
C SER A 125 17.80 -8.79 9.85
N VAL A 126 17.22 -9.79 10.49
CA VAL A 126 16.28 -9.60 11.60
C VAL A 126 17.04 -9.55 12.92
N LYS A 127 16.51 -8.83 13.92
CA LYS A 127 17.16 -8.71 15.24
C LYS A 127 16.33 -9.41 16.31
N LEU A 128 16.97 -10.10 17.24
CA LEU A 128 16.28 -10.80 18.31
C LEU A 128 15.51 -9.85 19.26
N SER A 129 15.92 -8.59 19.36
CA SER A 129 15.20 -7.56 20.11
C SER A 129 13.81 -7.24 19.56
N ASP A 130 13.56 -7.47 18.26
CA ASP A 130 12.27 -7.21 17.61
C ASP A 130 11.26 -8.34 17.84
N TYR A 131 11.69 -9.49 18.40
CA TYR A 131 10.86 -10.69 18.57
C TYR A 131 10.84 -11.18 20.03
N PRO A 132 9.71 -11.73 20.47
CA PRO A 132 9.60 -12.25 21.83
C PRO A 132 10.43 -13.53 22.02
N THR A 133 10.45 -14.43 21.02
CA THR A 133 11.19 -15.71 21.07
C THR A 133 12.26 -15.83 19.99
N LEU A 134 13.22 -16.73 20.20
CA LEU A 134 14.23 -17.06 19.20
C LEU A 134 13.62 -17.78 17.98
N GLN A 135 12.54 -18.54 18.16
CA GLN A 135 11.82 -19.17 17.06
C GLN A 135 11.14 -18.14 16.15
N ASP A 136 10.54 -17.08 16.70
CA ASP A 136 9.90 -16.05 15.90
C ASP A 136 10.92 -15.29 15.06
N ALA A 137 12.06 -14.95 15.66
CA ALA A 137 13.17 -14.32 14.94
C ALA A 137 13.73 -15.24 13.86
N ALA A 138 13.96 -16.53 14.17
CA ALA A 138 14.42 -17.52 13.21
C ALA A 138 13.44 -17.71 12.05
N SER A 139 12.13 -17.64 12.31
CA SER A 139 11.08 -17.78 11.29
C SER A 139 11.07 -16.59 10.33
N ALA A 140 11.25 -15.39 10.85
CA ALA A 140 11.30 -14.15 10.06
C ALA A 140 12.63 -13.91 9.33
N ALA A 141 13.73 -14.52 9.78
CA ALA A 141 15.05 -14.35 9.18
C ALA A 141 15.07 -14.84 7.72
N VAL A 142 15.67 -14.04 6.83
CA VAL A 142 15.84 -14.38 5.41
C VAL A 142 17.32 -14.58 5.07
N ASP A 143 18.19 -13.65 5.48
CA ASP A 143 19.64 -13.72 5.22
C ASP A 143 20.47 -13.58 6.51
N GLY A 144 20.07 -12.68 7.42
CA GLY A 144 20.75 -12.45 8.69
C GLY A 144 19.85 -12.63 9.91
N LEU A 145 20.42 -13.08 11.02
CA LEU A 145 19.82 -13.04 12.35
C LEU A 145 20.84 -12.43 13.32
N LEU A 146 20.52 -11.25 13.86
CA LEU A 146 21.35 -10.57 14.85
C LEU A 146 20.82 -10.85 16.26
N ILE A 147 21.65 -11.44 17.11
CA ILE A 147 21.40 -11.61 18.54
C ILE A 147 21.93 -10.37 19.26
N ASP A 148 21.08 -9.35 19.44
CA ASP A 148 21.42 -8.04 20.00
C ASP A 148 20.92 -7.81 21.43
N ARG A 149 20.22 -8.79 22.01
CA ARG A 149 19.84 -8.80 23.43
C ARG A 149 20.16 -10.15 24.06
N ASP A 150 20.38 -10.15 25.37
CA ASP A 150 20.51 -11.40 26.11
C ASP A 150 19.19 -12.20 26.00
N TYR A 151 19.32 -13.50 25.79
CA TYR A 151 18.20 -14.42 25.61
C TYR A 151 18.28 -15.56 26.62
N ASN A 152 17.30 -15.60 27.52
CA ASN A 152 17.17 -16.67 28.50
C ASN A 152 16.37 -17.82 27.88
N PHE A 153 17.02 -18.93 27.58
CA PHE A 153 16.39 -20.12 27.05
C PHE A 153 16.12 -21.13 28.17
N TYR A 154 15.18 -22.07 27.94
CA TYR A 154 14.96 -23.18 28.86
C TYR A 154 15.60 -24.47 28.33
N GLY A 155 15.99 -25.37 29.24
CA GLY A 155 16.55 -26.67 28.86
C GLY A 155 15.59 -27.45 27.96
N GLY A 156 16.03 -27.77 26.74
CA GLY A 156 15.22 -28.46 25.71
C GLY A 156 14.52 -27.54 24.71
N GLU A 157 14.69 -26.22 24.83
CA GLU A 157 14.22 -25.28 23.81
C GLU A 157 14.85 -25.59 22.44
N THR A 158 14.01 -25.77 21.43
CA THR A 158 14.42 -26.14 20.07
C THR A 158 13.96 -25.05 19.10
N VAL A 159 14.83 -24.66 18.18
CA VAL A 159 14.55 -23.64 17.16
C VAL A 159 14.71 -24.25 15.77
N ASP A 160 13.66 -24.16 14.97
CA ASP A 160 13.65 -24.55 13.56
C ASP A 160 13.94 -23.35 12.67
N PHE A 161 15.01 -23.45 11.87
CA PHE A 161 15.42 -22.44 10.90
C PHE A 161 14.89 -22.72 9.49
N GLY A 162 14.09 -23.77 9.29
CA GLY A 162 13.38 -24.05 8.04
C GLY A 162 14.30 -24.38 6.85
N GLY A 163 15.51 -24.87 7.11
CA GLY A 163 16.51 -25.15 6.07
C GLY A 163 17.12 -23.90 5.41
N LYS A 164 16.89 -22.70 5.98
CA LYS A 164 17.45 -21.44 5.48
C LYS A 164 18.95 -21.34 5.77
N VAL A 165 19.71 -20.80 4.83
CA VAL A 165 21.12 -20.47 5.03
C VAL A 165 21.19 -19.05 5.60
N LEU A 166 21.46 -18.95 6.91
CA LEU A 166 21.46 -17.66 7.62
C LEU A 166 22.85 -17.31 8.14
N THR A 167 23.20 -16.02 8.07
CA THR A 167 24.32 -15.45 8.81
C THR A 167 23.84 -15.04 10.20
N ILE A 168 24.21 -15.80 11.23
CA ILE A 168 23.87 -15.46 12.62
C ILE A 168 25.01 -14.64 13.22
N GLU A 169 24.74 -13.38 13.58
CA GLU A 169 25.70 -12.50 14.25
C GLU A 169 25.30 -12.35 15.72
N CYS A 170 26.21 -12.66 16.65
CA CYS A 170 25.93 -12.58 18.08
C CYS A 170 26.66 -11.39 18.72
N LYS A 171 25.90 -10.46 19.31
CA LYS A 171 26.38 -9.31 20.10
C LYS A 171 25.94 -9.35 21.56
N ALA A 172 25.18 -10.37 21.93
CA ALA A 172 24.67 -10.61 23.28
C ALA A 172 24.75 -12.11 23.63
N LYS A 173 24.28 -12.50 24.82
CA LYS A 173 24.45 -13.84 25.38
C LYS A 173 23.19 -14.69 25.28
N PHE A 174 23.36 -15.98 25.03
CA PHE A 174 22.39 -17.00 25.39
C PHE A 174 22.64 -17.45 26.82
N ILE A 175 21.62 -17.39 27.66
CA ILE A 175 21.66 -17.70 29.10
C ILE A 175 20.67 -18.84 29.34
N GLY A 176 21.09 -19.92 30.01
CA GLY A 176 20.23 -21.08 30.27
C GLY A 176 20.74 -21.88 31.45
#